data_AF-A0A3D2RQ76-F1
#
_entry.id   AF-A0A3D2RQ76-F1
#
_cell.length_a   1.000
_cell.length_b   1.000
_cell.length_c   1.000
_cell.angle_alpha   90.00
_cell.angle_beta   90.00
_cell.angle_gamma   90.00
#
_symmetry.space_group_name_H-M   'P 1'
#
loop_
_entity.id
_entity.type
_entity.pdbx_description
1 polymer ?
#
loop_
_entity_poly.entity_id
_entity_poly.type
_entity_poly.pdbx_seq_one_letter_code
_entity_poly.pdbx_strand_id
1 'polypeptide(L)'
;GTVGSACPAGATYVKRLGVSDSIYAIRSCANGRIDYVGASYANAGKVEVEGYDIFVSYTKDLGPGTLNTSLTYSNMTDYDTDAFTGSSRQVNNIGFDGTPESRYNLSVGYQWGNFGVALINRHIGDYRQSSEPEEVGGQLTGGLVKAGNTQDKYDTYDFQAYYNAGAWGKISLGIQNLTDEDPLTDNGGQNYDAYTGLYDNRGKITYLKWKLDL
;
A
#
# COMPACT_ATOMS: atom_id res chain seq x y z
N GLY A 1 21.34 6.62 -31.85
CA GLY A 1 21.87 6.59 -33.23
C GLY A 1 20.93 7.36 -34.14
N THR A 2 21.45 8.25 -34.99
CA THR A 2 20.63 9.18 -35.79
C THR A 2 19.87 8.48 -36.93
N VAL A 3 18.66 8.97 -37.20
CA VAL A 3 17.82 8.52 -38.32
C VAL A 3 18.55 8.80 -39.64
N GLY A 4 18.74 7.79 -40.49
CA GLY A 4 19.40 7.93 -41.80
C GLY A 4 20.79 7.27 -41.95
N SER A 5 21.33 6.62 -40.91
CA SER A 5 22.57 5.85 -41.04
C SER A 5 22.39 4.62 -41.94
N ALA A 6 23.36 4.35 -42.81
CA ALA A 6 23.39 3.20 -43.71
C ALA A 6 23.30 1.87 -42.94
N CYS A 7 22.75 0.84 -43.57
CA CYS A 7 22.69 -0.49 -42.97
C CYS A 7 24.11 -1.07 -42.81
N PRO A 8 24.39 -1.78 -41.70
CA PRO A 8 25.62 -2.53 -41.57
C PRO A 8 25.80 -3.51 -42.74
N ALA A 9 27.04 -3.67 -43.21
CA ALA A 9 27.35 -4.55 -44.33
C ALA A 9 26.88 -5.99 -44.04
N GLY A 10 26.13 -6.58 -44.97
CA GLY A 10 25.60 -7.95 -44.87
C GLY A 10 24.35 -8.11 -44.00
N ALA A 11 23.83 -7.04 -43.39
CA ALA A 11 22.62 -7.14 -42.57
C ALA A 11 21.33 -7.13 -43.41
N THR A 12 20.41 -8.07 -43.13
CA THR A 12 19.05 -8.07 -43.69
C THR A 12 18.13 -7.10 -42.96
N TYR A 13 18.36 -6.93 -41.66
CA TYR A 13 17.59 -6.10 -40.75
C TYR A 13 18.50 -5.28 -39.86
N VAL A 14 18.02 -4.11 -39.46
CA VAL A 14 18.73 -3.25 -38.51
C VAL A 14 17.81 -2.73 -37.41
N LYS A 15 18.25 -2.87 -36.16
CA LYS A 15 17.62 -2.26 -34.99
C LYS A 15 18.07 -0.80 -34.90
N ARG A 16 17.11 0.11 -34.78
CA ARG A 16 17.34 1.54 -34.56
C ARG A 16 16.63 1.96 -33.28
N LEU A 17 17.38 2.55 -32.36
CA LEU A 17 16.84 3.13 -31.14
C LEU A 17 16.14 4.46 -31.47
N GLY A 18 15.07 4.75 -30.76
CA GLY A 18 14.31 5.99 -30.83
C GLY A 18 14.98 7.10 -30.02
N VAL A 19 14.16 8.07 -29.57
CA VAL A 19 14.63 9.15 -28.68
C VAL A 19 15.07 8.60 -27.32
N SER A 20 14.41 7.53 -26.85
CA SER A 20 14.84 6.73 -25.70
C SER A 20 15.34 5.37 -26.19
N ASP A 21 16.36 4.83 -25.53
CA ASP A 21 16.92 3.50 -25.80
C ASP A 21 15.93 2.36 -25.52
N SER A 22 14.87 2.63 -24.75
CA SER A 22 13.74 1.69 -24.56
C SER A 22 12.85 1.57 -25.79
N ILE A 23 12.79 2.58 -26.66
CA ILE A 23 11.94 2.53 -27.86
C ILE A 23 12.83 2.18 -29.04
N TYR A 24 12.42 1.20 -29.86
CA TYR A 24 13.20 0.81 -31.03
C TYR A 24 12.32 0.40 -32.19
N ALA A 25 12.89 0.47 -33.39
CA ALA A 25 12.30 -0.08 -34.60
C ALA A 25 13.27 -1.07 -35.25
N ILE A 26 12.75 -2.15 -35.82
CA ILE A 26 13.49 -3.05 -36.70
C ILE A 26 13.11 -2.72 -38.13
N ARG A 27 14.10 -2.41 -38.96
CA ARG A 27 13.92 -2.00 -40.35
C ARG A 27 14.59 -2.97 -41.31
N SER A 28 13.95 -3.22 -42.44
CA SER A 28 14.55 -3.96 -43.56
C SER A 28 15.63 -3.12 -44.23
N CYS A 29 16.81 -3.72 -44.42
CA CYS A 29 17.92 -3.06 -45.11
C CYS A 29 17.76 -2.99 -46.63
N ALA A 30 16.84 -3.77 -47.20
CA ALA A 30 16.60 -3.76 -48.65
C ALA A 30 15.84 -2.52 -49.12
N ASN A 31 14.94 -1.99 -48.28
CA ASN A 31 14.01 -0.91 -48.68
C ASN A 31 13.69 0.09 -47.56
N GLY A 32 14.27 -0.03 -46.37
CA GLY A 32 14.06 0.88 -45.24
C GLY A 32 12.71 0.76 -44.54
N ARG A 33 11.85 -0.19 -44.95
CA ARG A 33 10.54 -0.46 -44.34
C ARG A 33 10.70 -0.85 -42.87
N ILE A 34 9.84 -0.31 -42.00
CA ILE A 34 9.75 -0.72 -40.60
C ILE A 34 8.91 -1.99 -40.53
N ASP A 35 9.52 -3.08 -40.07
CA ASP A 35 8.84 -4.36 -39.91
C ASP A 35 8.37 -4.58 -38.46
N TYR A 36 8.96 -3.87 -37.50
CA TYR A 36 8.57 -3.92 -36.09
C TYR A 36 8.88 -2.62 -35.37
N VAL A 37 8.01 -2.24 -34.43
CA VAL A 37 8.24 -1.20 -33.43
C VAL A 37 8.07 -1.86 -32.06
N GLY A 38 9.08 -1.74 -31.21
CA GLY A 38 9.11 -2.34 -29.89
C GLY A 38 9.38 -1.30 -28.81
N ALA A 39 8.83 -1.56 -27.65
CA ALA A 39 9.24 -0.95 -26.39
C ALA A 39 9.92 -2.02 -25.53
N SER A 40 11.03 -1.66 -24.91
CA SER A 40 11.78 -2.43 -23.94
C SER A 40 11.71 -1.72 -22.59
N TYR A 41 12.06 -2.41 -21.51
CA TYR A 41 12.23 -1.78 -20.22
C TYR A 41 13.39 -0.79 -20.25
N ALA A 42 13.19 0.37 -19.64
CA ALA A 42 14.24 1.29 -19.24
C ALA A 42 14.02 1.66 -17.77
N ASN A 43 15.12 1.93 -17.07
CA ASN A 43 15.04 2.59 -15.77
C ASN A 43 14.61 4.03 -16.02
N ALA A 44 13.35 4.31 -15.74
CA ALA A 44 12.77 5.64 -15.85
C ALA A 44 12.21 6.03 -14.49
N GLY A 45 12.59 7.22 -14.05
CA GLY A 45 12.14 7.84 -12.81
C GLY A 45 12.92 7.50 -11.55
N LYS A 46 12.66 8.32 -10.53
CA LYS A 46 13.18 8.16 -9.17
C LYS A 46 12.00 8.00 -8.23
N VAL A 47 12.11 7.07 -7.28
CA VAL A 47 11.19 6.95 -6.15
C VAL A 47 11.98 7.26 -4.89
N GLU A 48 11.46 8.17 -4.08
CA GLU A 48 12.03 8.58 -2.80
C GLU A 48 10.92 8.58 -1.76
N VAL A 49 11.11 7.86 -0.66
CA VAL A 49 10.15 7.77 0.42
C VAL A 49 10.87 8.08 1.72
N GLU A 50 10.38 9.09 2.42
CA GLU A 50 10.87 9.50 3.73
C GLU A 50 9.72 9.43 4.75
N GLY A 51 10.06 9.12 5.98
CA GLY A 51 9.08 8.93 7.03
C GLY A 51 9.72 8.51 8.35
N TYR A 52 8.87 8.22 9.32
CA TYR A 52 9.29 7.77 10.62
C TYR A 52 8.35 6.70 11.18
N ASP A 53 8.94 5.81 11.98
CA ASP A 53 8.23 4.75 12.68
C ASP A 53 8.35 4.95 14.19
N ILE A 54 7.25 4.77 14.91
CA ILE A 54 7.19 4.85 16.37
C ILE A 54 6.73 3.49 16.91
N PHE A 55 7.55 2.93 17.79
CA PHE A 55 7.26 1.70 18.51
C PHE A 55 7.24 1.99 20.02
N VAL A 56 6.08 1.80 20.64
CA VAL A 56 5.90 1.97 22.09
C VAL A 56 5.45 0.64 22.67
N SER A 57 6.05 0.25 23.79
CA SER A 57 5.62 -0.87 24.61
C SER A 57 5.69 -0.47 26.06
N TYR A 58 4.59 -0.68 26.78
CA TYR A 58 4.43 -0.30 28.17
C TYR A 58 3.72 -1.40 28.94
N THR A 59 4.34 -1.84 30.02
CA THR A 59 3.76 -2.81 30.94
C THR A 59 3.85 -2.26 32.35
N LYS A 60 2.73 -2.30 33.08
CA LYS A 60 2.67 -1.85 34.46
C LYS A 60 1.66 -2.65 35.26
N ASP A 61 2.05 -2.99 36.49
CA ASP A 61 1.11 -3.49 37.48
C ASP A 61 0.12 -2.39 37.89
N LEU A 62 -1.16 -2.70 37.73
CA LEU A 62 -2.28 -1.79 37.97
C LEU A 62 -3.35 -2.56 38.75
N GLY A 63 -3.42 -2.29 40.06
CA GLY A 63 -4.37 -2.96 40.96
C GLY A 63 -4.09 -4.47 41.04
N PRO A 64 -5.11 -5.34 40.87
CA PRO A 64 -4.97 -6.80 40.97
C PRO A 64 -4.35 -7.47 39.74
N GLY A 65 -3.84 -6.69 38.78
CA GLY A 65 -3.45 -7.19 37.48
C GLY A 65 -2.38 -6.36 36.81
N THR A 66 -2.09 -6.69 35.55
CA THR A 66 -1.06 -6.05 34.75
C THR A 66 -1.68 -5.47 33.49
N LEU A 67 -1.46 -4.17 33.28
CA LEU A 67 -1.80 -3.45 32.06
C LEU A 67 -0.63 -3.58 31.08
N ASN A 68 -0.94 -3.92 29.83
CA ASN A 68 -0.01 -3.98 28.72
C ASN A 68 -0.54 -3.10 27.59
N THR A 69 0.24 -2.12 27.15
CA THR A 69 -0.08 -1.25 26.02
C THR A 69 1.05 -1.32 25.01
N SER A 70 0.72 -1.44 23.73
CA SER A 70 1.68 -1.35 22.63
C SER A 70 1.13 -0.53 21.49
N LEU A 71 1.98 0.26 20.86
CA LEU A 71 1.67 1.05 19.67
C LEU A 71 2.76 0.78 18.63
N THR A 72 2.34 0.43 17.41
CA THR A 72 3.18 0.48 16.22
C THR A 72 2.56 1.49 15.28
N TYR A 73 3.27 2.58 14.99
CA TYR A 73 2.81 3.69 14.16
C TYR A 73 3.84 3.96 13.07
N SER A 74 3.38 4.18 11.85
CA SER A 74 4.20 4.56 10.70
C SER A 74 3.60 5.77 10.02
N ASN A 75 4.42 6.73 9.64
CA ASN A 75 4.02 7.93 8.89
C ASN A 75 5.05 8.24 7.81
N MET A 76 4.57 8.51 6.60
CA MET A 76 5.40 9.03 5.51
C MET A 76 5.30 10.55 5.53
N THR A 77 6.45 11.24 5.44
CA THR A 77 6.52 12.69 5.26
C THR A 77 6.61 13.04 3.78
N ASP A 78 7.31 12.20 3.01
CA ASP A 78 7.53 12.37 1.57
C ASP A 78 7.39 11.04 0.85
N TYR A 79 6.71 11.06 -0.30
CA TYR A 79 6.66 9.93 -1.21
C TYR A 79 6.73 10.46 -2.66
N ASP A 80 7.91 10.92 -3.03
CA ASP A 80 8.14 11.52 -4.34
C ASP A 80 8.37 10.46 -5.42
N THR A 81 7.55 10.51 -6.46
CA THR A 81 7.78 9.79 -7.72
C THR A 81 7.66 10.74 -8.89
N ASP A 82 8.18 10.35 -10.05
CA ASP A 82 7.79 10.99 -11.31
C ASP A 82 6.27 10.97 -11.45
N ALA A 83 5.67 12.07 -11.93
CA ALA A 83 4.22 12.16 -12.13
C ALA A 83 3.68 11.09 -13.09
N PHE A 84 4.49 10.69 -14.07
CA PHE A 84 4.27 9.58 -14.98
C PHE A 84 5.62 9.19 -15.57
N THR A 85 5.71 8.01 -16.18
CA THR A 85 6.97 7.52 -16.77
C THR A 85 7.54 8.51 -17.78
N GLY A 86 8.74 9.02 -17.49
CA GLY A 86 9.43 9.99 -18.34
C GLY A 86 9.07 11.46 -18.09
N SER A 87 8.25 11.75 -17.07
CA SER A 87 8.05 13.12 -16.61
C SER A 87 9.32 13.66 -15.96
N SER A 88 9.63 14.93 -16.20
CA SER A 88 10.70 15.64 -15.47
C SER A 88 10.23 16.20 -14.14
N ARG A 89 8.96 15.99 -13.77
CA ARG A 89 8.34 16.52 -12.57
C ARG A 89 8.04 15.42 -11.58
N GLN A 90 8.39 15.67 -10.32
CA GLN A 90 8.03 14.80 -9.21
C GLN A 90 6.73 15.25 -8.53
N VAL A 91 6.03 14.29 -7.96
CA VAL A 91 4.78 14.46 -7.21
C VAL A 91 4.92 13.67 -5.90
N ASN A 92 4.56 14.30 -4.79
CA ASN A 92 4.41 13.62 -3.51
C ASN A 92 3.09 12.82 -3.53
N ASN A 93 3.22 11.50 -3.56
CA ASN A 93 2.11 10.56 -3.66
C ASN A 93 1.34 10.39 -2.36
N ILE A 94 1.70 11.04 -1.25
CA ILE A 94 0.93 10.92 -0.01
C ILE A 94 -0.53 11.37 -0.23
N GLY A 95 -1.44 10.46 0.11
CA GLY A 95 -2.89 10.61 -0.03
C GLY A 95 -3.41 10.44 -1.46
N PHE A 96 -2.59 9.98 -2.40
CA PHE A 96 -3.07 9.39 -3.66
C PHE A 96 -3.60 7.97 -3.44
N ASP A 97 -4.08 7.33 -4.50
CA ASP A 97 -4.72 6.03 -4.39
C ASP A 97 -3.78 4.98 -3.79
N GLY A 98 -4.23 4.35 -2.69
CA GLY A 98 -3.48 3.32 -1.98
C GLY A 98 -2.31 3.81 -1.12
N THR A 99 -2.11 5.13 -0.98
CA THR A 99 -0.95 5.71 -0.29
C THR A 99 -1.36 6.62 0.90
N PRO A 100 -2.09 6.06 1.90
CA PRO A 100 -2.44 6.83 3.09
C PRO A 100 -1.18 7.28 3.83
N GLU A 101 -1.21 8.49 4.37
CA GLU A 101 -0.05 9.11 5.01
C GLU A 101 0.44 8.33 6.23
N SER A 102 -0.49 7.83 7.04
CA SER A 102 -0.17 7.15 8.29
C SER A 102 -1.03 5.94 8.59
N ARG A 103 -0.46 5.03 9.38
CA ARG A 103 -1.08 3.79 9.79
C ARG A 103 -0.63 3.44 11.20
N TYR A 104 -1.51 2.84 12.00
CA TYR A 104 -1.09 2.31 13.29
C TYR A 104 -1.90 1.12 13.79
N ASN A 105 -1.28 0.40 14.71
CA ASN A 105 -1.91 -0.64 15.52
C ASN A 105 -1.68 -0.30 17.00
N LEU A 106 -2.75 -0.02 17.73
CA LEU A 106 -2.74 0.21 19.17
C LEU A 106 -3.38 -0.98 19.86
N SER A 107 -2.65 -1.67 20.74
CA SER A 107 -3.18 -2.75 21.57
C SER A 107 -3.13 -2.37 23.03
N VAL A 108 -4.25 -2.49 23.72
CA VAL A 108 -4.38 -2.31 25.16
C VAL A 108 -4.95 -3.59 25.75
N GLY A 109 -4.21 -4.22 26.66
CA GLY A 109 -4.60 -5.46 27.32
C GLY A 109 -4.48 -5.36 28.83
N TYR A 110 -5.39 -6.02 29.54
CA TYR A 110 -5.38 -6.11 30.99
C TYR A 110 -5.58 -7.54 31.42
N GLN A 111 -4.70 -8.04 32.28
CA GLN A 111 -4.74 -9.40 32.81
C GLN A 111 -4.80 -9.37 34.33
N TRP A 112 -5.72 -10.13 34.93
CA TRP A 112 -5.83 -10.29 36.38
C TRP A 112 -6.13 -11.75 36.72
N GLY A 113 -5.29 -12.36 37.55
CA GLY A 113 -5.36 -13.79 37.84
C GLY A 113 -5.42 -14.63 36.57
N ASN A 114 -6.52 -15.37 36.40
CA ASN A 114 -6.74 -16.27 35.26
C ASN A 114 -7.50 -15.63 34.09
N PHE A 115 -7.85 -14.35 34.19
CA PHE A 115 -8.62 -13.64 33.17
C PHE A 115 -7.73 -12.64 32.43
N GLY A 116 -8.06 -12.40 31.17
CA GLY A 116 -7.50 -11.26 30.46
C GLY A 116 -8.44 -10.75 29.39
N VAL A 117 -8.32 -9.45 29.12
CA VAL A 117 -9.03 -8.76 28.04
C VAL A 117 -8.02 -7.97 27.22
N ALA A 118 -8.30 -7.81 25.93
CA ALA A 118 -7.53 -6.99 25.02
C ALA A 118 -8.47 -6.27 24.05
N LEU A 119 -8.13 -5.02 23.77
CA LEU A 119 -8.72 -4.22 22.71
C LEU A 119 -7.59 -3.78 21.78
N ILE A 120 -7.76 -4.03 20.49
CA ILE A 120 -6.80 -3.66 19.46
C ILE A 120 -7.51 -2.72 18.49
N ASN A 121 -6.99 -1.50 18.33
CA ASN A 121 -7.43 -0.60 17.28
C ASN A 121 -6.43 -0.66 16.12
N ARG A 122 -6.96 -0.82 14.91
CA ARG A 122 -6.18 -0.70 13.67
C ARG A 122 -6.68 0.51 12.89
N HIS A 123 -5.76 1.38 12.54
CA HIS A 123 -6.02 2.62 11.83
C HIS A 123 -5.23 2.68 10.52
N ILE A 124 -5.90 3.12 9.47
CA ILE A 124 -5.30 3.50 8.20
C ILE A 124 -5.89 4.85 7.80
N GLY A 125 -5.02 5.82 7.46
CA GLY A 125 -5.43 7.14 7.01
C GLY A 125 -6.29 7.14 5.74
N ASP A 126 -6.90 8.28 5.45
CA ASP A 126 -7.66 8.52 4.24
C ASP A 126 -6.74 8.80 3.03
N TYR A 127 -7.30 8.66 1.83
CA TYR A 127 -6.64 9.04 0.58
C TYR A 127 -7.66 9.34 -0.53
N ARG A 128 -7.20 9.79 -1.70
CA ARG A 128 -8.06 10.06 -2.86
C ARG A 128 -8.03 8.92 -3.87
N GLN A 129 -9.21 8.50 -4.34
CA GLN A 129 -9.39 7.33 -5.20
C GLN A 129 -9.12 7.60 -6.69
N SER A 130 -8.58 8.77 -7.04
CA SER A 130 -8.21 9.13 -8.41
C SER A 130 -7.14 10.24 -8.44
N SER A 131 -6.61 10.49 -9.63
CA SER A 131 -5.69 11.58 -9.94
C SER A 131 -6.05 12.22 -11.28
N GLU A 132 -5.81 13.51 -11.42
CA GLU A 132 -5.99 14.24 -12.68
C GLU A 132 -4.70 15.00 -13.05
N PRO A 133 -4.48 15.31 -14.34
CA PRO A 133 -3.39 16.18 -14.76
C PRO A 133 -3.49 17.54 -14.05
N GLU A 134 -2.37 18.04 -13.52
CA GLU A 134 -2.33 19.38 -12.96
C GLU A 134 -2.38 20.43 -14.08
N GLU A 135 -3.29 21.39 -13.95
CA GLU A 135 -3.46 22.50 -14.88
C GLU A 135 -3.40 23.85 -14.14
N VAL A 136 -2.62 24.79 -14.67
CA VAL A 136 -2.54 26.17 -14.16
C VAL A 136 -2.83 27.13 -15.31
N GLY A 137 -3.95 27.84 -15.22
CA GLY A 137 -4.34 28.85 -16.21
C GLY A 137 -4.61 28.31 -17.62
N GLY A 138 -5.18 27.10 -17.76
CA GLY A 138 -5.43 26.50 -19.08
C GLY A 138 -4.32 25.59 -19.59
N GLN A 139 -3.21 25.47 -18.87
CA GLN A 139 -2.00 24.78 -19.34
C GLN A 139 -1.58 23.63 -18.44
N LEU A 140 -1.34 22.47 -19.05
CA LEU A 140 -0.80 21.31 -18.37
C LEU A 140 0.63 21.59 -17.90
N THR A 141 0.87 21.31 -16.64
CA THR A 141 2.16 21.56 -15.98
C THR A 141 3.06 20.31 -15.94
N GLY A 142 2.56 19.17 -16.43
CA GLY A 142 3.23 17.87 -16.36
C GLY A 142 3.20 17.19 -14.98
N GLY A 143 2.42 17.75 -14.03
CA GLY A 143 2.18 17.15 -12.71
C GLY A 143 0.84 16.42 -12.63
N LEU A 144 0.59 15.81 -11.47
CA LEU A 144 -0.70 15.23 -11.11
C LEU A 144 -1.23 15.88 -9.83
N VAL A 145 -2.55 15.97 -9.73
CA VAL A 145 -3.26 16.39 -8.50
C VAL A 145 -4.24 15.30 -8.07
N LYS A 146 -4.47 15.24 -6.76
CA LYS A 146 -5.43 14.30 -6.16
C LYS A 146 -6.86 14.66 -6.56
N ALA A 147 -7.63 13.67 -6.98
CA ALA A 147 -8.97 13.87 -7.54
C ALA A 147 -9.92 12.72 -7.17
N GLY A 148 -11.14 12.77 -7.69
CA GLY A 148 -12.17 11.77 -7.39
C GLY A 148 -12.66 11.81 -5.95
N ASN A 149 -13.31 10.71 -5.54
CA ASN A 149 -13.81 10.54 -4.19
C ASN A 149 -12.69 10.37 -3.17
N THR A 150 -13.01 10.62 -1.90
CA THR A 150 -12.12 10.30 -0.79
C THR A 150 -12.42 8.87 -0.32
N GLN A 151 -11.38 8.07 -0.22
CA GLN A 151 -11.40 6.87 0.59
C GLN A 151 -11.27 7.32 2.05
N ASP A 152 -12.37 7.21 2.79
CA ASP A 152 -12.36 7.56 4.21
C ASP A 152 -11.39 6.66 4.99
N LYS A 153 -10.93 7.17 6.14
CA LYS A 153 -10.06 6.44 7.06
C LYS A 153 -10.70 5.11 7.49
N TYR A 154 -9.85 4.12 7.74
CA TYR A 154 -10.28 2.81 8.24
C TYR A 154 -9.91 2.66 9.70
N ASP A 155 -10.90 2.60 10.57
CA ASP A 155 -10.74 2.47 12.01
C ASP A 155 -11.51 1.23 12.52
N THR A 156 -10.80 0.14 12.80
CA THR A 156 -11.43 -1.07 13.37
C THR A 156 -11.01 -1.29 14.80
N TYR A 157 -11.90 -1.94 15.56
CA TYR A 157 -11.64 -2.35 16.94
C TYR A 157 -11.82 -3.87 17.06
N ASP A 158 -10.78 -4.58 17.43
CA ASP A 158 -10.87 -6.00 17.78
C ASP A 158 -10.87 -6.15 19.29
N PHE A 159 -11.76 -6.98 19.79
CA PHE A 159 -11.85 -7.33 21.19
C PHE A 159 -11.53 -8.81 21.40
N GLN A 160 -10.82 -9.12 22.48
CA GLN A 160 -10.64 -10.50 22.92
C GLN A 160 -10.69 -10.57 24.45
N ALA A 161 -11.47 -11.50 24.97
CA ALA A 161 -11.47 -11.89 26.37
C ALA A 161 -11.09 -13.37 26.50
N TYR A 162 -10.43 -13.74 27.59
CA TYR A 162 -10.08 -15.12 27.87
C TYR A 162 -10.14 -15.47 29.35
N TYR A 163 -10.32 -16.77 29.59
CA TYR A 163 -10.15 -17.40 30.89
C TYR A 163 -9.19 -18.60 30.76
N ASN A 164 -8.19 -18.64 31.63
CA ASN A 164 -7.27 -19.76 31.76
C ASN A 164 -7.78 -20.72 32.86
N ALA A 165 -8.29 -21.87 32.43
CA ALA A 165 -8.84 -22.91 33.32
C ALA A 165 -7.78 -23.92 33.79
N GLY A 166 -6.49 -23.60 33.66
CA GLY A 166 -5.38 -24.45 34.07
C GLY A 166 -5.36 -25.75 33.23
N ALA A 167 -5.53 -26.89 33.89
CA ALA A 167 -5.52 -28.21 33.25
C ALA A 167 -6.60 -28.39 32.15
N TRP A 168 -7.64 -27.56 32.17
CA TRP A 168 -8.71 -27.59 31.16
C TRP A 168 -8.42 -26.67 29.96
N GLY A 169 -7.24 -26.05 29.91
CA GLY A 169 -6.80 -25.17 28.84
C GLY A 169 -7.37 -23.75 28.93
N LYS A 170 -7.31 -23.04 27.79
CA LYS A 170 -7.71 -21.64 27.67
C LYS A 170 -8.95 -21.48 26.80
N ILE A 171 -9.98 -20.84 27.35
CA ILE A 171 -11.21 -20.46 26.64
C ILE A 171 -11.10 -18.98 26.27
N SER A 172 -11.45 -18.62 25.05
CA SER A 172 -11.37 -17.25 24.54
C SER A 172 -12.58 -16.91 23.69
N LEU A 173 -13.16 -15.74 23.95
CA LEU A 173 -14.18 -15.11 23.12
C LEU A 173 -13.54 -13.90 22.44
N GLY A 174 -13.68 -13.79 21.13
CA GLY A 174 -13.17 -12.64 20.40
C GLY A 174 -14.16 -12.10 19.38
N ILE A 175 -14.02 -10.82 19.10
CA ILE A 175 -14.79 -10.10 18.10
C ILE A 175 -13.78 -9.33 17.25
N GLN A 176 -13.69 -9.66 15.97
CA GLN A 176 -12.98 -8.87 14.98
C GLN A 176 -13.93 -7.81 14.43
N ASN A 177 -13.43 -6.60 14.21
CA ASN A 177 -14.22 -5.48 13.70
C ASN A 177 -15.52 -5.27 14.53
N LEU A 178 -15.35 -5.06 15.84
CA LEU A 178 -16.42 -4.87 16.84
C LEU A 178 -17.42 -3.78 16.45
N THR A 179 -16.94 -2.71 15.80
CA THR A 179 -17.75 -1.58 15.35
C THR A 179 -18.50 -1.84 14.05
N ASP A 180 -18.27 -2.98 13.38
CA ASP A 180 -18.87 -3.32 12.09
C ASP A 180 -18.54 -2.31 11.00
N GLU A 181 -17.27 -1.89 10.96
CA GLU A 181 -16.77 -1.00 9.93
C GLU A 181 -16.90 -1.70 8.57
N ASP A 182 -17.55 -1.04 7.62
CA ASP A 182 -17.74 -1.61 6.30
C ASP A 182 -16.40 -1.81 5.57
N PRO A 183 -16.29 -2.86 4.73
CA PRO A 183 -15.12 -3.02 3.89
C PRO A 183 -15.03 -1.83 2.93
N LEU A 184 -13.90 -1.15 2.94
CA LEU A 184 -13.65 -0.02 2.05
C LEU A 184 -13.35 -0.50 0.63
N THR A 185 -13.85 0.24 -0.36
CA THR A 185 -13.63 -0.08 -1.77
C THR A 185 -12.18 0.19 -2.16
N ASP A 186 -11.44 -0.85 -2.53
CA ASP A 186 -10.11 -0.72 -3.13
C ASP A 186 -10.26 -0.43 -4.65
N ASN A 187 -10.38 0.85 -5.01
CA ASN A 187 -10.51 1.27 -6.41
C ASN A 187 -9.19 1.12 -7.20
N GLY A 188 -8.06 0.93 -6.52
CA GLY A 188 -6.74 0.71 -7.12
C GLY A 188 -6.56 -0.67 -7.75
N GLY A 189 -7.60 -1.52 -7.69
CA GLY A 189 -7.70 -2.79 -8.41
C GLY A 189 -6.64 -3.81 -8.03
N GLN A 190 -5.97 -3.65 -6.88
CA GLN A 190 -4.73 -4.38 -6.65
C GLN A 190 -4.94 -5.86 -6.38
N ASN A 191 -6.05 -6.35 -5.82
CA ASN A 191 -6.14 -7.77 -5.46
C ASN A 191 -7.57 -8.31 -5.31
N TYR A 192 -8.17 -8.80 -6.41
CA TYR A 192 -9.41 -9.59 -6.34
C TYR A 192 -9.15 -11.03 -5.85
N ASP A 193 -7.96 -11.59 -6.10
CA ASP A 193 -7.70 -13.03 -5.90
C ASP A 193 -6.93 -13.38 -4.61
N ALA A 194 -6.19 -12.44 -4.02
CA ALA A 194 -5.30 -12.72 -2.88
C ALA A 194 -5.77 -12.17 -1.52
N TYR A 195 -6.80 -11.31 -1.49
CA TYR A 195 -7.24 -10.60 -0.29
C TYR A 195 -6.08 -9.91 0.49
N THR A 196 -5.00 -9.54 -0.21
CA THR A 196 -3.86 -8.77 0.32
C THR A 196 -4.06 -7.27 0.15
N GLY A 197 -5.31 -6.85 0.00
CA GLY A 197 -5.67 -5.44 -0.14
C GLY A 197 -5.23 -4.63 1.09
N LEU A 198 -5.20 -3.32 0.91
CA LEU A 198 -4.81 -2.38 1.96
C LEU A 198 -5.67 -2.53 3.24
N TYR A 199 -6.92 -2.97 3.08
CA TYR A 199 -7.97 -3.08 4.08
C TYR A 199 -8.46 -4.52 4.28
N ASP A 200 -8.96 -4.82 5.48
CA ASP A 200 -9.67 -6.07 5.73
C ASP A 200 -11.06 -5.99 5.08
N ASN A 201 -11.41 -7.01 4.29
CA ASN A 201 -12.69 -7.06 3.59
C ASN A 201 -13.81 -7.73 4.43
N ARG A 202 -13.50 -8.12 5.67
CA ARG A 202 -14.44 -8.78 6.57
C ARG A 202 -15.14 -7.77 7.47
N GLY A 203 -16.46 -7.90 7.56
CA GLY A 203 -17.26 -7.22 8.58
C GLY A 203 -17.02 -7.80 9.97
N LYS A 204 -17.94 -7.54 10.89
CA LYS A 204 -17.86 -8.06 12.26
C LYS A 204 -17.90 -9.59 12.33
N ILE A 205 -16.88 -10.19 12.94
CA ILE A 205 -16.80 -11.65 13.15
C ILE A 205 -16.67 -11.94 14.64
N THR A 206 -17.62 -12.69 15.19
CA THR A 206 -17.54 -13.20 16.57
C THR A 206 -17.11 -14.66 16.57
N TYR A 207 -16.16 -15.02 17.44
CA TYR A 207 -15.66 -16.40 17.54
C TYR A 207 -15.41 -16.83 18.98
N LEU A 208 -15.60 -18.13 19.22
CA LEU A 208 -15.20 -18.83 20.44
C LEU A 208 -14.06 -19.77 20.10
N LYS A 209 -13.02 -19.77 20.94
CA LYS A 209 -11.86 -20.65 20.81
C LYS A 209 -11.60 -21.35 22.13
N TRP A 210 -11.38 -22.66 22.07
CA TRP A 210 -10.87 -23.44 23.19
C TRP A 210 -9.54 -24.07 22.78
N LYS A 211 -8.48 -23.74 23.51
CA LYS A 211 -7.14 -24.32 23.33
C LYS A 211 -6.87 -25.26 24.50
N LEU A 212 -6.72 -26.55 24.20
CA LEU A 212 -6.24 -27.55 25.15
C LEU A 212 -4.72 -27.52 25.21
N ASP A 213 -4.16 -27.49 26.42
CA ASP A 213 -2.73 -27.71 26.64
C ASP A 213 -2.56 -29.18 27.02
N LEU A 214 -2.37 -30.04 26.01
CA LEU A 214 -2.11 -31.49 26.15
C LEU A 214 -0.62 -31.76 26.34
#